data_AF-A0A5C5U1P6-F1
#
_entry.id   AF-A0A5C5U1P6-F1
#
_cell.length_a   1.000
_cell.length_b   1.000
_cell.length_c   1.000
_cell.angle_alpha   90.00
_cell.angle_beta   90.00
_cell.angle_gamma   90.00
#
_symmetry.space_group_name_H-M   'P 1'
#
loop_
_entity.id
_entity.type
_entity.pdbx_description
1 polymer ?
#
loop_
_entity_poly.entity_id
_entity_poly.type
_entity_poly.pdbx_seq_one_letter_code
_entity_poly.pdbx_strand_id
1 'polypeptide(L)'
;MHRYYFIDSSGEDTNLQLYSLKQAKHQWATLQDDLSAGDQVEHFHERCVFLICTIGLSVSQLLGQNNPEPSDRVPSPKSIFDSLVDRHRLDSTLKSKFKEFIDTYDHCRHFGLTNDGSRHWQVSQVTLDKTRETYEFGLLVWDTVISIFRRDPKNELDELDLSVVQDEP
;
A
#
# COMPACT_ATOMS: atom_id res chain seq x y z
N MET A 1 -2.45 4.47 26.94
CA MET A 1 -3.29 3.69 26.01
C MET A 1 -3.06 4.28 24.63
N HIS A 2 -2.31 3.59 23.76
CA HIS A 2 -2.10 4.06 22.39
C HIS A 2 -3.33 3.69 21.57
N ARG A 3 -3.96 4.70 20.96
CA ARG A 3 -5.08 4.53 20.03
C ARG A 3 -4.48 4.10 18.70
N TYR A 4 -4.74 2.87 18.25
CA TYR A 4 -4.10 2.34 17.05
C TYR A 4 -4.84 2.68 15.76
N TYR A 5 -6.04 3.25 15.80
CA TYR A 5 -6.78 3.59 14.58
C TYR A 5 -7.66 4.82 14.84
N PHE A 6 -7.49 5.88 14.05
CA PHE A 6 -8.42 7.00 13.98
C PHE A 6 -8.88 7.13 12.53
N ILE A 7 -10.17 6.89 12.30
CA ILE A 7 -10.82 6.97 10.99
C ILE A 7 -11.28 8.43 10.80
N ASP A 8 -10.31 9.32 10.61
CA ASP A 8 -10.60 10.69 10.21
C ASP A 8 -9.56 11.13 9.18
N SER A 9 -10.06 11.73 8.10
CA SER A 9 -9.26 12.32 7.03
C SER A 9 -9.59 13.80 6.80
N SER A 10 -10.35 14.42 7.71
CA SER A 10 -10.85 15.80 7.58
C SER A 10 -9.81 16.89 7.96
N GLY A 11 -8.68 16.52 8.57
CA GLY A 11 -7.55 17.43 8.82
C GLY A 11 -7.07 17.49 10.29
N GLU A 12 -5.92 18.14 10.47
CA GLU A 12 -4.96 18.11 11.61
C GLU A 12 -4.29 16.74 11.91
N ASP A 13 -5.03 15.62 11.87
CA ASP A 13 -4.49 14.26 11.97
C ASP A 13 -4.72 13.49 10.66
N THR A 14 -3.88 13.72 9.64
CA THR A 14 -4.06 13.06 8.34
C THR A 14 -3.74 11.57 8.44
N ASN A 15 -4.77 10.73 8.38
CA ASN A 15 -4.62 9.30 8.21
C ASN A 15 -4.06 8.99 6.79
N LEU A 16 -2.74 9.15 6.64
CA LEU A 16 -2.03 9.04 5.36
C LEU A 16 -2.13 7.63 4.76
N GLN A 17 -2.23 6.60 5.60
CA GLN A 17 -2.44 5.21 5.14
C GLN A 17 -3.79 5.09 4.38
N LEU A 18 -4.89 5.63 4.93
CA LEU A 18 -6.23 5.57 4.32
C LEU A 18 -6.34 6.51 3.12
N TYR A 19 -5.83 7.74 3.24
CA TYR A 19 -5.80 8.67 2.11
C TYR A 19 -5.08 8.07 0.89
N SER A 20 -3.90 7.49 1.11
CA SER A 20 -3.12 6.87 0.02
C SER A 20 -3.83 5.63 -0.55
N LEU A 21 -4.55 4.86 0.27
CA LEU A 21 -5.36 3.73 -0.18
C LEU A 21 -6.52 4.20 -1.07
N LYS A 22 -7.25 5.25 -0.65
CA LYS A 22 -8.35 5.85 -1.40
C LYS A 22 -7.87 6.35 -2.76
N GLN A 23 -6.75 7.07 -2.78
CA GLN A 23 -6.14 7.52 -4.04
C GLN A 23 -5.73 6.36 -4.95
N ALA A 24 -5.10 5.30 -4.42
CA ALA A 24 -4.76 4.13 -5.22
C ALA A 24 -6.00 3.47 -5.82
N LYS A 25 -7.08 3.33 -5.04
CA LYS A 25 -8.34 2.73 -5.50
C LYS A 25 -9.05 3.58 -6.55
N HIS A 26 -9.11 4.89 -6.35
CA HIS A 26 -9.71 5.81 -7.31
C HIS A 26 -8.96 5.77 -8.63
N GLN A 27 -7.63 5.91 -8.60
CA GLN A 27 -6.81 5.90 -9.81
C GLN A 27 -6.85 4.56 -10.56
N TRP A 28 -7.01 3.45 -9.84
CA TRP A 28 -7.13 2.13 -10.45
C TRP A 28 -8.44 2.01 -11.21
N ALA A 29 -9.55 2.43 -10.59
CA ALA A 29 -10.87 2.45 -11.24
C ALA A 29 -10.87 3.33 -12.49
N THR A 30 -10.41 4.58 -12.38
CA THR A 30 -10.32 5.48 -13.54
C THR A 30 -9.44 4.90 -14.65
N LEU A 31 -8.33 4.23 -14.30
CA LEU A 31 -7.46 3.60 -15.32
C LEU A 31 -8.16 2.44 -16.03
N GLN A 32 -8.93 1.61 -15.30
CA GLN A 32 -9.72 0.55 -15.91
C GLN A 32 -10.80 1.10 -16.85
N ASP A 33 -11.49 2.17 -16.44
CA ASP A 33 -12.53 2.81 -17.25
C ASP A 33 -11.94 3.34 -18.55
N ASP A 34 -10.83 4.08 -18.49
CA ASP A 34 -10.15 4.61 -19.68
C ASP A 34 -9.65 3.51 -20.62
N LEU A 35 -9.10 2.43 -20.06
CA LEU A 35 -8.67 1.26 -20.85
C LEU A 35 -9.85 0.55 -21.53
N SER A 36 -11.02 0.54 -20.88
CA SER A 36 -12.23 -0.09 -21.42
C SER A 36 -12.89 0.74 -22.55
N ALA A 37 -12.69 2.06 -22.52
CA ALA A 37 -13.20 2.97 -23.55
C ALA A 37 -12.44 2.84 -24.89
N GLY A 38 -11.29 2.17 -24.91
CA GLY A 38 -10.51 1.90 -26.12
C GLY A 38 -9.69 3.09 -26.64
N ASP A 39 -9.61 4.17 -25.87
CA ASP A 39 -8.82 5.35 -26.20
C ASP A 39 -7.35 5.18 -25.79
N GLN A 40 -6.45 5.96 -26.41
CA GLN A 40 -5.08 6.08 -25.89
C GLN A 40 -5.14 6.73 -24.50
N VAL A 41 -4.74 5.98 -23.48
CA VAL A 41 -4.70 6.48 -22.11
C VAL A 41 -3.58 7.50 -21.98
N GLU A 42 -3.95 8.76 -21.76
CA GLU A 42 -3.00 9.84 -21.50
C GLU A 42 -2.19 9.56 -20.24
N HIS A 43 -0.87 9.82 -20.30
CA HIS A 43 0.06 9.62 -19.18
C HIS A 43 -0.01 8.20 -18.57
N PHE A 44 -0.25 7.18 -19.39
CA PHE A 44 -0.45 5.80 -18.93
C PHE A 44 0.66 5.31 -17.99
N HIS A 45 1.92 5.60 -18.32
CA HIS A 45 3.06 5.14 -17.53
C HIS A 45 3.15 5.87 -16.19
N GLU A 46 2.95 7.19 -16.20
CA GLU A 46 2.94 8.01 -14.99
C GLU A 46 1.81 7.61 -14.05
N ARG A 47 0.63 7.25 -14.58
CA ARG A 47 -0.49 6.72 -13.81
C ARG A 47 -0.18 5.37 -13.17
N CYS A 48 0.49 4.48 -13.89
CA CYS A 48 0.97 3.22 -13.33
C CYS A 48 1.97 3.43 -12.19
N VAL A 49 2.95 4.32 -12.37
CA VAL A 49 3.91 4.69 -11.33
C VAL A 49 3.21 5.33 -10.14
N PHE A 50 2.26 6.24 -10.36
CA PHE A 50 1.47 6.88 -9.31
C PHE A 50 0.68 5.85 -8.50
N LEU A 51 0.07 4.87 -9.16
CA LEU A 51 -0.63 3.75 -8.53
C LEU A 51 0.28 2.93 -7.61
N ILE A 52 1.45 2.52 -8.10
CA ILE A 52 2.42 1.77 -7.31
C ILE A 52 2.91 2.60 -6.11
N CYS A 53 3.20 3.88 -6.32
CA CYS A 53 3.63 4.79 -5.27
C CYS A 53 2.55 4.99 -4.18
N THR A 54 1.29 5.15 -4.57
CA THR A 54 0.19 5.38 -3.63
C THR A 54 -0.13 4.12 -2.82
N ILE A 55 -0.24 2.95 -3.46
CA ILE A 55 -0.50 1.70 -2.72
C ILE A 55 0.71 1.31 -1.84
N GLY A 56 1.93 1.50 -2.31
CA GLY A 56 3.15 1.23 -1.55
C GLY A 56 3.32 2.15 -0.35
N LEU A 57 3.03 3.45 -0.50
CA LEU A 57 3.00 4.41 0.61
C LEU A 57 1.93 4.01 1.63
N SER A 58 0.73 3.68 1.16
CA SER A 58 -0.39 3.26 2.00
C SER A 58 -0.02 2.08 2.90
N VAL A 59 0.52 1.01 2.31
CA VAL A 59 0.97 -0.19 3.03
C VAL A 59 2.12 0.12 3.98
N SER A 60 3.08 0.95 3.57
CA SER A 60 4.22 1.32 4.42
C SER A 60 3.78 2.10 5.66
N GLN A 61 2.82 3.01 5.51
CA GLN A 61 2.23 3.76 6.64
C GLN A 61 1.41 2.83 7.53
N LEU A 62 0.62 1.92 6.95
CA LEU A 62 -0.13 0.92 7.70
C LEU A 62 0.75 0.09 8.63
N LEU A 63 1.87 -0.42 8.12
CA LEU A 63 2.78 -1.22 8.92
C LEU A 63 3.55 -0.37 9.94
N GLY A 64 4.01 0.82 9.54
CA GLY A 64 4.81 1.68 10.41
C GLY A 64 4.03 2.25 11.59
N GLN A 65 2.83 2.78 11.33
CA GLN A 65 1.97 3.39 12.35
C GLN A 65 1.39 2.35 13.32
N ASN A 66 1.17 1.13 12.85
CA ASN A 66 0.59 0.03 13.63
C ASN A 66 1.62 -0.97 14.14
N ASN A 67 2.90 -0.60 14.17
CA ASN A 67 3.93 -1.47 14.72
C ASN A 67 3.63 -1.76 16.21
N PRO A 68 3.42 -3.03 16.62
CA PRO A 68 3.08 -3.38 17.99
C PRO A 68 4.24 -3.15 18.98
N GLU A 69 5.45 -2.94 18.47
CA GLU A 69 6.66 -2.71 19.26
C GLU A 69 7.27 -1.34 18.92
N PRO A 70 6.64 -0.23 19.36
CA PRO A 70 7.18 1.10 19.14
C PRO A 70 8.55 1.23 19.83
N SER A 71 9.55 1.67 19.07
CA SER A 71 10.91 1.94 19.56
C SER A 71 11.43 3.23 18.94
N ASP A 72 12.57 3.74 19.40
CA ASP A 72 13.21 4.96 18.88
C ASP A 72 13.48 4.88 17.36
N ARG A 73 13.51 3.67 16.79
CA ARG A 73 13.67 3.45 15.36
C ARG A 73 12.58 2.52 14.85
N VAL A 74 11.71 3.04 13.99
CA VAL A 74 10.70 2.23 13.29
C VAL A 74 11.41 1.21 12.38
N PRO A 75 11.15 -0.10 12.52
CA PRO A 75 11.71 -1.12 11.64
C PRO A 75 11.27 -0.91 10.19
N SER A 76 11.97 -1.52 9.23
CA SER A 76 11.52 -1.47 7.84
C SER A 76 10.15 -2.13 7.67
N PRO A 77 9.29 -1.67 6.74
CA PRO A 77 7.99 -2.30 6.48
C PRO A 77 8.11 -3.81 6.24
N LYS A 78 9.16 -4.24 5.54
CA LYS A 78 9.48 -5.66 5.34
C LYS A 78 9.65 -6.42 6.65
N SER A 79 10.44 -5.88 7.58
CA SER A 79 10.69 -6.52 8.87
C SER A 79 9.41 -6.62 9.71
N ILE A 80 8.57 -5.58 9.66
CA ILE A 80 7.29 -5.57 10.39
C ILE A 80 6.36 -6.64 9.81
N PHE A 81 6.22 -6.69 8.47
CA PHE A 81 5.37 -7.66 7.81
C PHE A 81 5.85 -9.11 8.00
N ASP A 82 7.15 -9.37 7.87
CA ASP A 82 7.74 -10.69 8.13
C ASP A 82 7.40 -11.18 9.56
N SER A 83 7.47 -10.27 10.54
CA SER A 83 7.14 -10.55 11.94
C SER A 83 5.65 -10.85 12.14
N LEU A 84 4.76 -10.13 11.44
CA LEU A 84 3.31 -10.42 11.46
C LEU A 84 3.02 -11.79 10.85
N VAL A 85 3.64 -12.13 9.72
CA VAL A 85 3.50 -13.45 9.07
C VAL A 85 3.90 -14.56 10.04
N ASP A 86 5.05 -14.44 10.72
CA ASP A 86 5.51 -15.45 11.68
C ASP A 86 4.62 -15.54 12.91
N ARG A 87 4.30 -14.38 13.52
CA ARG A 87 3.50 -14.30 14.75
C ARG A 87 2.11 -14.88 14.58
N HIS A 88 1.49 -14.66 13.42
CA HIS A 88 0.13 -15.12 13.12
C HIS A 88 0.09 -16.42 12.29
N ARG A 89 1.25 -17.05 12.02
CA ARG A 89 1.38 -18.29 11.26
C ARG A 89 0.70 -18.23 9.89
N LEU A 90 0.87 -17.11 9.20
CA LEU A 90 0.37 -16.93 7.84
C LEU A 90 1.24 -17.71 6.84
N ASP A 91 0.79 -17.77 5.58
CA ASP A 91 1.57 -18.38 4.52
C ASP A 91 2.93 -17.67 4.34
N SER A 92 4.01 -18.43 4.49
CA SER A 92 5.39 -17.97 4.32
C SER A 92 5.68 -17.38 2.93
N THR A 93 4.94 -17.76 1.89
CA THR A 93 5.10 -17.18 0.54
C THR A 93 4.79 -15.69 0.50
N LEU A 94 4.03 -15.17 1.46
CA LEU A 94 3.75 -13.74 1.58
C LEU A 94 5.02 -12.91 1.79
N LYS A 95 6.05 -13.46 2.45
CA LYS A 95 7.31 -12.74 2.69
C LYS A 95 8.06 -12.44 1.40
N SER A 96 8.16 -13.44 0.51
CA SER A 96 8.83 -13.25 -0.79
C SER A 96 8.04 -12.29 -1.68
N LYS A 97 6.71 -12.40 -1.69
CA LYS A 97 5.84 -11.47 -2.44
C LYS A 97 5.92 -10.05 -1.89
N PHE A 98 5.96 -9.89 -0.57
CA PHE A 98 6.11 -8.59 0.07
C PHE A 98 7.45 -7.94 -0.22
N LYS A 99 8.53 -8.74 -0.26
CA LYS A 99 9.84 -8.25 -0.71
C LYS A 99 9.77 -7.68 -2.13
N GLU A 100 9.14 -8.40 -3.05
CA GLU A 100 8.99 -7.93 -4.43
C GLU A 100 8.13 -6.67 -4.53
N PHE A 101 7.03 -6.61 -3.77
CA PHE A 101 6.16 -5.44 -3.66
C PHE A 101 6.94 -4.20 -3.18
N ILE A 102 7.67 -4.33 -2.06
CA ILE A 102 8.38 -3.18 -1.48
C ILE A 102 9.54 -2.74 -2.36
N ASP A 103 10.26 -3.68 -3.00
CA ASP A 103 11.31 -3.35 -3.96
C ASP A 103 10.74 -2.57 -5.15
N THR A 104 9.59 -3.01 -5.70
CA THR A 104 8.92 -2.33 -6.81
C THR A 104 8.49 -0.91 -6.42
N TYR A 105 7.89 -0.77 -5.23
CA TYR A 105 7.52 0.53 -4.66
C TYR A 105 8.73 1.44 -4.47
N ASP A 106 9.81 0.96 -3.86
CA ASP A 106 11.02 1.75 -3.61
C ASP A 106 11.65 2.24 -4.93
N HIS A 107 11.65 1.41 -5.97
CA HIS A 107 12.13 1.82 -7.30
C HIS A 107 11.28 2.96 -7.89
N CYS A 108 9.96 2.85 -7.80
CA CYS A 108 9.03 3.86 -8.32
C CYS A 108 9.07 5.17 -7.51
N ARG A 109 9.07 5.07 -6.18
CA ARG A 109 9.08 6.22 -5.26
C ARG A 109 10.28 7.15 -5.48
N HIS A 110 11.42 6.56 -5.79
CA HIS A 110 12.65 7.31 -6.03
C HIS A 110 12.86 7.63 -7.51
N PHE A 111 11.90 7.36 -8.40
CA PHE A 111 12.06 7.50 -9.86
C PHE A 111 13.33 6.79 -10.39
N GLY A 112 13.78 5.73 -9.72
CA GLY A 112 15.05 5.08 -10.05
C GLY A 112 16.31 5.91 -9.75
N LEU A 113 16.19 7.02 -9.03
CA LEU A 113 17.31 7.84 -8.55
C LEU A 113 18.08 7.07 -7.48
N THR A 114 19.09 6.33 -7.92
CA THR A 114 20.22 5.89 -7.09
C THR A 114 21.41 6.80 -7.35
N ASN A 115 22.38 6.81 -6.43
CA ASN A 115 23.62 7.58 -6.57
C ASN A 115 24.38 7.27 -7.88
N ASP A 116 24.10 6.13 -8.51
CA ASP A 116 24.70 5.66 -9.77
C ASP A 116 23.73 5.62 -10.97
N GLY A 117 22.47 6.05 -10.80
CA GLY A 117 21.44 6.05 -11.86
C GLY A 117 20.99 4.68 -12.38
N SER A 118 21.47 3.58 -11.78
CA SER A 118 21.25 2.21 -12.26
C SER A 118 19.79 1.75 -12.23
N ARG A 119 18.91 2.41 -11.46
CA ARG A 119 17.51 2.01 -11.27
C ARG A 119 16.51 2.73 -12.16
N HIS A 120 16.93 3.70 -12.97
CA HIS A 120 16.04 4.35 -13.96
C HIS A 120 15.40 3.34 -14.93
N TRP A 121 16.15 2.32 -15.34
CA TRP A 121 15.64 1.23 -16.19
C TRP A 121 14.48 0.47 -15.54
N GLN A 122 14.48 0.30 -14.21
CA GLN A 122 13.43 -0.46 -13.53
C GLN A 122 12.09 0.27 -13.52
N VAL A 123 12.10 1.61 -13.46
CA VAL A 123 10.87 2.41 -13.61
C VAL A 123 10.33 2.29 -15.03
N SER A 124 11.20 2.34 -16.06
CA SER A 124 10.76 2.16 -17.45
C SER A 124 10.17 0.77 -17.78
N GLN A 125 10.35 -0.21 -16.89
CA GLN A 125 9.77 -1.56 -17.00
C GLN A 125 8.39 -1.68 -16.33
N VAL A 126 7.84 -0.60 -15.78
CA VAL A 126 6.49 -0.61 -15.21
C VAL A 126 5.45 -0.80 -16.33
N THR A 127 4.76 -1.94 -16.28
CA THR A 127 3.67 -2.33 -17.19
C THR A 127 2.31 -2.30 -16.48
N LEU A 128 1.23 -2.46 -17.25
CA LEU A 128 -0.11 -2.64 -16.68
C LEU A 128 -0.16 -3.86 -15.75
N ASP A 129 0.41 -4.99 -16.18
CA ASP A 129 0.37 -6.22 -15.42
C ASP A 129 1.16 -6.10 -14.12
N LYS A 130 2.35 -5.47 -14.16
CA LYS A 130 3.12 -5.22 -12.94
C LYS A 130 2.39 -4.29 -11.97
N THR A 131 1.69 -3.29 -12.51
CA THR A 131 0.86 -2.37 -11.73
C THR A 131 -0.31 -3.10 -11.09
N ARG A 132 -1.01 -3.96 -11.85
CA ARG A 132 -2.10 -4.80 -11.36
C ARG A 132 -1.64 -5.70 -10.23
N GLU A 133 -0.58 -6.46 -10.45
CA GLU A 133 -0.01 -7.38 -9.46
C GLU A 133 0.37 -6.65 -8.16
N THR A 134 1.02 -5.49 -8.30
CA THR A 134 1.44 -4.67 -7.15
C THR A 134 0.22 -4.12 -6.40
N TYR A 135 -0.77 -3.61 -7.12
CA TYR A 135 -2.01 -3.08 -6.56
C TYR A 135 -2.80 -4.15 -5.80
N GLU A 136 -3.07 -5.28 -6.45
CA GLU A 136 -3.82 -6.41 -5.85
C GLU A 136 -3.11 -6.97 -4.63
N PHE A 137 -1.78 -7.14 -4.71
CA PHE A 137 -1.00 -7.59 -3.56
C PHE A 137 -1.01 -6.56 -2.41
N GLY A 138 -0.96 -5.27 -2.72
CA GLY A 138 -1.09 -4.21 -1.71
C GLY A 138 -2.45 -4.25 -0.99
N LEU A 139 -3.54 -4.50 -1.73
CA LEU A 139 -4.87 -4.70 -1.14
C LEU A 139 -4.92 -5.97 -0.25
N LEU A 140 -4.29 -7.05 -0.68
CA LEU A 140 -4.18 -8.27 0.12
C LEU A 140 -3.43 -8.03 1.44
N VAL A 141 -2.34 -7.24 1.41
CA VAL A 141 -1.62 -6.88 2.64
C VAL A 141 -2.53 -6.07 3.56
N TRP A 142 -3.27 -5.10 3.04
CA TRP A 142 -4.26 -4.34 3.80
C TRP A 142 -5.27 -5.25 4.49
N ASP A 143 -5.92 -6.12 3.74
CA ASP A 143 -6.92 -7.05 4.27
C ASP A 143 -6.33 -7.98 5.33
N THR A 144 -5.12 -8.49 5.08
CA THR A 144 -4.39 -9.36 6.02
C THR A 144 -4.12 -8.64 7.34
N VAL A 145 -3.59 -7.42 7.27
CA VAL A 145 -3.21 -6.65 8.45
C VAL A 145 -4.44 -6.22 9.24
N ILE A 146 -5.47 -5.68 8.58
CA ILE A 146 -6.73 -5.30 9.24
C ILE A 146 -7.40 -6.53 9.86
N SER A 147 -7.41 -7.67 9.18
CA SER A 147 -7.95 -8.93 9.72
C SER A 147 -7.20 -9.43 10.96
N ILE A 148 -5.89 -9.16 11.07
CA ILE A 148 -5.13 -9.42 12.30
C ILE A 148 -5.61 -8.49 13.42
N PHE A 149 -5.68 -7.18 13.16
CA PHE A 149 -6.04 -6.20 14.19
C PHE A 149 -7.49 -6.31 14.65
N ARG A 150 -8.44 -6.67 13.78
CA ARG A 150 -9.85 -6.94 14.14
C ARG A 150 -10.02 -8.07 15.14
N ARG A 151 -9.04 -8.98 15.28
CA ARG A 151 -9.11 -10.08 16.27
C ARG A 151 -8.89 -9.60 17.71
N ASP A 152 -8.27 -8.42 17.89
CA ASP A 152 -8.11 -7.83 19.21
C ASP A 152 -9.30 -6.90 19.49
N PRO A 153 -10.16 -7.24 20.48
CA PRO A 153 -11.35 -6.45 20.81
C PRO A 153 -11.03 -5.05 21.35
N LYS A 154 -9.75 -4.72 21.57
CA LYS A 154 -9.31 -3.38 21.94
C LYS A 154 -9.15 -2.43 20.74
N ASN A 155 -9.23 -2.94 19.51
CA ASN A 155 -9.14 -2.12 18.31
C ASN A 155 -10.54 -1.72 17.83
N GLU A 156 -10.75 -0.42 17.63
CA GLU A 156 -11.99 0.14 17.10
C GLU A 156 -11.96 0.09 15.57
N LEU A 157 -12.25 -1.10 15.00
CA LEU A 157 -12.22 -1.36 13.55
C LEU A 157 -13.57 -1.84 12.98
N ASP A 158 -14.63 -1.82 13.80
CA ASP A 158 -15.95 -2.34 13.45
C ASP A 158 -16.62 -1.54 12.31
N GLU A 159 -16.27 -0.26 12.17
CA GLU A 159 -16.82 0.63 11.14
C GLU A 159 -15.95 0.71 9.87
N LEU A 160 -14.73 0.14 9.87
CA LEU A 160 -13.85 0.20 8.71
C LEU A 160 -14.32 -0.79 7.65
N ASP A 161 -14.98 -0.32 6.59
CA ASP A 161 -15.27 -1.12 5.40
C ASP A 161 -14.30 -0.80 4.27
N LEU A 162 -13.30 -1.67 4.07
CA LEU A 162 -12.34 -1.51 3.00
C LEU A 162 -13.01 -1.47 1.62
N SER A 163 -14.18 -2.10 1.42
CA SER A 163 -14.86 -2.09 0.12
C SER A 163 -15.45 -0.73 -0.25
N VAL A 164 -15.76 0.11 0.73
CA VAL A 164 -16.47 1.41 0.56
C VAL A 164 -15.50 2.61 0.60
N VAL A 165 -14.20 2.38 0.84
CA VAL A 165 -13.17 3.46 0.88
C VAL A 165 -13.10 4.30 -0.41
N GLN A 166 -13.67 3.84 -1.53
CA GLN A 166 -13.80 4.62 -2.77
C GLN A 166 -14.88 5.71 -2.71
N ASP A 167 -15.91 5.57 -1.86
CA ASP A 167 -17.20 6.27 -1.99
C ASP A 167 -17.45 7.37 -0.95
N GLU A 168 -16.53 7.59 -0.01
CA GLU A 168 -16.68 8.71 0.93
C GLU A 168 -16.36 10.05 0.23
N PRO A 169 -17.13 11.13 0.47
CA PRO A 169 -16.93 12.44 -0.16
C PRO A 169 -15.52 13.05 0.02
#